data_AF-A0A660TP58-F1
#
_entry.id   AF-A0A660TP58-F1
#
_cell.length_a   1.000
_cell.length_b   1.000
_cell.length_c   1.000
_cell.angle_alpha   90.00
_cell.angle_beta   90.00
_cell.angle_gamma   90.00
#
_symmetry.space_group_name_H-M   'P 1'
#
loop_
_entity.id
_entity.type
_entity.pdbx_description
1 polymer ?
#
loop_
_entity_poly.entity_id
_entity_poly.type
_entity_poly.pdbx_seq_one_letter_code
_entity_poly.pdbx_strand_id
1 'polypeptide(L)'
;MKERKISIAGIFVLAAVILLAVSYGSVRIPLPDIISILTGNSEGLPETWKLILWRIRIPRTLAAALVGGVLATGGVATQGLFRNPLSEPYLLG
;
A
#
# COMPACT_ATOMS: atom_id res chain seq x y z
N MET A 1 1.79 -1.86 27.13
CA MET A 1 1.83 -0.50 26.53
C MET A 1 2.78 -0.38 25.34
N LYS A 2 3.96 -1.03 25.34
CA LYS A 2 4.97 -0.95 24.26
C LYS A 2 4.46 -1.54 22.92
N GLU A 3 3.88 -2.74 22.95
CA GLU A 3 3.28 -3.40 21.78
C GLU A 3 2.25 -2.51 21.06
N ARG A 4 1.34 -1.90 21.82
CA ARG A 4 0.30 -1.01 21.26
C ARG A 4 0.90 0.20 20.55
N LYS A 5 2.01 0.75 21.05
CA LYS A 5 2.71 1.87 20.39
C LYS A 5 3.34 1.45 19.06
N ILE A 6 3.90 0.24 18.99
CA ILE A 6 4.51 -0.30 17.77
C ILE A 6 3.44 -0.53 16.70
N SER A 7 2.31 -1.14 17.05
CA SER A 7 1.21 -1.36 16.10
C SER A 7 0.65 -0.04 15.55
N ILE A 8 0.44 0.96 16.42
CA ILE A 8 -0.01 2.28 15.99
C ILE A 8 1.01 2.93 15.05
N ALA A 9 2.30 2.89 15.40
CA ALA A 9 3.35 3.41 14.53
C ALA A 9 3.37 2.70 13.16
N GLY A 10 3.20 1.38 13.12
CA GLY A 10 3.11 0.61 11.88
C GLY A 10 1.95 1.04 10.98
N ILE A 11 0.77 1.30 11.56
CA ILE A 11 -0.39 1.80 10.82
C ILE A 11 -0.10 3.19 10.23
N PHE A 12 0.52 4.09 10.99
CA PHE A 12 0.91 5.41 10.50
C PHE A 12 1.92 5.33 9.36
N VAL A 13 2.93 4.46 9.48
CA VAL A 13 3.92 4.23 8.43
C VAL A 13 3.25 3.68 7.17
N LEU A 14 2.36 2.69 7.31
CA LEU A 14 1.62 2.13 6.19
C LEU A 14 0.79 3.20 5.46
N ALA A 15 0.05 4.04 6.21
CA ALA A 15 -0.72 5.12 5.64
C ALA A 15 0.16 6.13 4.89
N ALA A 16 1.29 6.53 5.47
CA ALA A 16 2.24 7.44 4.83
C ALA A 16 2.81 6.85 3.52
N VAL A 17 3.18 5.57 3.52
CA VAL A 17 3.69 4.87 2.34
C VAL A 17 2.63 4.76 1.25
N ILE A 18 1.37 4.48 1.60
CA ILE A 18 0.26 4.45 0.62
C ILE A 18 0.09 5.83 -0.04
N LEU A 19 0.10 6.91 0.76
CA LEU A 19 -0.01 8.27 0.22
C LEU A 19 1.15 8.61 -0.73
N LEU A 20 2.38 8.24 -0.37
CA LEU A 20 3.55 8.41 -1.22
C LEU A 20 3.45 7.57 -2.51
N ALA A 21 3.02 6.32 -2.41
CA ALA A 21 2.87 5.41 -3.55
C ALA A 21 1.80 5.87 -4.55
N VAL A 22 0.71 6.47 -4.07
CA VAL A 22 -0.32 7.07 -4.93
C VAL A 22 0.20 8.37 -5.58
N SER A 23 0.99 9.16 -4.84
CA SER A 23 1.52 10.44 -5.31
C SER A 23 2.63 10.28 -6.36
N TYR A 24 3.45 9.24 -6.23
CA TYR A 24 4.57 8.97 -7.12
C TYR A 24 4.17 8.08 -8.30
N GLY A 25 4.60 8.43 -9.51
CA GLY A 25 4.33 7.61 -10.69
C GLY A 25 4.99 8.13 -11.96
N SER A 26 4.88 7.35 -13.04
CA SER A 26 5.48 7.68 -14.34
C SER A 26 5.01 9.01 -14.94
N VAL A 27 3.81 9.46 -14.57
CA VAL A 27 3.26 10.77 -14.94
C VAL A 27 3.35 11.67 -13.72
N ARG A 28 3.95 12.85 -13.84
CA ARG A 28 3.95 13.80 -12.72
C ARG A 28 2.59 14.47 -12.62
N ILE A 29 1.84 14.17 -11.55
CA ILE A 29 0.58 14.83 -11.20
C ILE A 29 0.84 15.60 -9.90
N PRO A 30 0.68 16.93 -9.86
CA PRO A 30 0.86 17.72 -8.64
C PRO A 30 -0.06 17.26 -7.50
N LEU A 31 0.43 17.35 -6.26
CA LEU A 31 -0.34 16.98 -5.05
C LEU A 31 -1.70 17.69 -4.94
N PRO A 32 -1.82 19.00 -5.23
CA PRO A 32 -3.12 19.68 -5.21
C PRO A 32 -4.12 19.05 -6.17
N ASP A 33 -3.67 18.70 -7.38
CA ASP A 33 -4.52 18.10 -8.41
C ASP A 33 -4.95 16.67 -8.04
N ILE A 34 -4.09 15.91 -7.36
CA ILE A 34 -4.47 14.60 -6.81
C ILE A 34 -5.61 14.75 -5.81
N ILE A 35 -5.53 15.72 -4.90
CA ILE A 35 -6.59 15.99 -3.91
C ILE A 35 -7.88 16.43 -4.62
N SER A 36 -7.78 17.30 -5.62
CA SER A 36 -8.90 17.73 -6.46
C SER A 36 -9.57 16.55 -7.17
N ILE A 37 -8.80 15.62 -7.74
CA ILE A 37 -9.31 14.40 -8.39
C ILE A 37 -9.98 13.46 -7.38
N LEU A 38 -9.43 13.33 -6.16
CA LEU A 38 -10.00 12.49 -5.10
C LEU A 38 -11.27 13.06 -4.48
N THR A 39 -11.36 14.39 -4.37
CA THR A 39 -12.52 15.10 -3.81
C THR A 39 -13.63 15.37 -4.84
N GLY A 40 -13.40 15.05 -6.11
CA GLY A 40 -14.34 15.25 -7.21
C GLY A 40 -14.27 16.64 -7.87
N ASN A 41 -13.52 17.59 -7.29
CA ASN A 41 -13.33 18.96 -7.79
C ASN A 41 -12.28 19.02 -8.93
N SER A 42 -12.50 18.25 -10.00
CA SER A 42 -11.51 18.03 -11.06
C SER A 42 -11.88 18.68 -12.40
N GLU A 43 -12.66 19.75 -12.34
CA GLU A 43 -13.01 20.57 -13.51
C GLU A 43 -11.74 21.21 -14.10
N GLY A 44 -11.55 21.07 -15.42
CA GLY A 44 -10.35 21.57 -16.11
C GLY A 44 -9.10 20.69 -16.03
N LEU A 45 -9.11 19.59 -15.27
CA LEU A 45 -7.99 18.63 -15.21
C LEU A 45 -8.07 17.59 -16.34
N PRO A 46 -6.93 17.11 -16.86
CA PRO A 46 -6.90 16.08 -17.89
C PRO A 46 -7.61 14.79 -17.44
N GLU A 47 -8.54 14.27 -18.24
CA GLU A 47 -9.23 12.98 -17.98
C GLU A 47 -8.23 11.82 -17.83
N THR A 48 -7.11 11.86 -18.56
CA THR A 48 -6.02 10.89 -18.41
C THR A 48 -5.48 10.82 -16.99
N TRP A 49 -5.40 11.94 -16.27
CA TRP A 49 -4.91 11.97 -14.89
C TRP A 49 -5.89 11.30 -13.94
N LYS A 50 -7.19 11.51 -14.15
CA LYS A 50 -8.26 10.82 -13.39
C LYS A 50 -8.18 9.32 -13.60
N LEU A 51 -8.01 8.89 -14.85
CA LEU A 51 -7.89 7.48 -15.21
C LEU A 51 -6.64 6.84 -14.61
N ILE A 52 -5.48 7.51 -14.69
CA ILE A 52 -4.23 7.05 -14.07
C ILE A 52 -4.41 6.89 -12.56
N LEU A 53 -5.00 7.87 -11.88
CA LEU A 53 -5.14 7.82 -10.42
C LEU A 53 -6.09 6.69 -10.01
N TRP A 54 -7.31 6.68 -10.55
CA TRP A 54 -8.38 5.77 -10.15
C TRP A 54 -8.25 4.35 -10.69
N ARG A 55 -7.77 4.17 -11.93
CA ARG A 55 -7.71 2.84 -12.56
C ARG A 55 -6.32 2.19 -12.50
N ILE A 56 -5.27 2.95 -12.19
CA ILE A 56 -3.90 2.41 -12.19
C ILE A 56 -3.25 2.53 -10.81
N ARG A 57 -3.11 3.74 -10.26
CA ARG A 57 -2.31 3.95 -9.03
C ARG A 57 -2.98 3.42 -7.78
N ILE A 58 -4.24 3.78 -7.54
CA ILE A 58 -4.97 3.35 -6.35
C ILE A 58 -5.09 1.82 -6.33
N PRO A 59 -5.56 1.14 -7.41
CA PRO A 59 -5.67 -0.32 -7.41
C PRO A 59 -4.32 -1.02 -7.20
N ARG A 60 -3.26 -0.56 -7.87
CA ARG A 60 -1.91 -1.11 -7.73
C ARG A 60 -1.37 -0.96 -6.31
N THR A 61 -1.56 0.20 -5.69
CA THR A 61 -1.06 0.48 -4.34
C THR A 61 -1.77 -0.40 -3.31
N LEU A 62 -3.09 -0.54 -3.43
CA LEU A 62 -3.87 -1.43 -2.57
C LEU A 62 -3.48 -2.89 -2.77
N ALA A 63 -3.31 -3.34 -4.02
CA ALA A 63 -2.86 -4.68 -4.33
C ALA A 63 -1.48 -4.97 -3.70
N ALA A 64 -0.53 -4.04 -3.80
CA ALA A 64 0.79 -4.20 -3.21
C ALA A 64 0.74 -4.31 -1.67
N ALA A 65 -0.09 -3.49 -1.01
CA ALA A 65 -0.28 -3.54 0.44
C ALA A 65 -0.90 -4.89 0.87
N LEU A 66 -1.91 -5.37 0.15
CA LEU A 66 -2.56 -6.65 0.42
C LEU A 66 -1.60 -7.82 0.21
N VAL A 67 -0.89 -7.86 -0.91
CA VAL A 67 0.10 -8.91 -1.21
C VAL A 67 1.19 -8.94 -0.15
N GLY A 68 1.75 -7.78 0.23
CA GLY A 68 2.73 -7.69 1.31
C GLY A 68 2.18 -8.22 2.65
N GLY A 69 0.93 -7.89 2.97
CA GLY A 69 0.24 -8.41 4.15
C GLY A 69 0.10 -9.93 4.14
N VAL A 70 -0.35 -10.52 3.03
CA VAL A 70 -0.50 -11.97 2.86
C VAL A 70 0.84 -12.68 2.95
N LEU A 71 1.90 -12.13 2.33
CA LEU A 71 3.23 -12.71 2.41
C LEU A 71 3.79 -12.66 3.84
N ALA A 72 3.60 -11.56 4.56
CA ALA A 72 4.03 -11.43 5.94
C ALA A 72 3.30 -12.40 6.88
N THR A 73 1.98 -12.56 6.74
CA THR A 73 1.20 -13.49 7.57
C THR A 73 1.52 -14.94 7.25
N GLY A 74 1.69 -15.30 5.96
CA GLY A 74 2.14 -16.63 5.56
C GLY A 74 3.53 -16.96 6.11
N GLY A 75 4.46 -16.00 6.08
CA GLY A 75 5.79 -16.13 6.66
C GLY A 75 5.74 -16.40 8.16
N VAL A 76 4.99 -15.58 8.91
CA VAL A 76 4.90 -15.77 10.37
C VAL A 76 4.22 -17.09 10.76
N ALA A 77 3.22 -17.52 9.98
CA ALA A 77 2.52 -18.78 10.21
C ALA A 77 3.44 -19.99 10.01
N THR A 78 4.23 -20.00 8.94
CA THR A 78 5.19 -21.08 8.67
C THR A 78 6.34 -21.10 9.67
N GLN A 79 6.89 -19.93 10.03
CA GLN A 79 7.89 -19.82 11.11
C GLN A 79 7.35 -20.34 12.44
N GLY A 80 6.09 -20.07 12.77
CA GLY A 80 5.42 -20.58 13.97
C GLY A 80 5.22 -22.10 13.95
N LEU A 81 4.78 -22.65 12.81
CA LEU A 81 4.54 -24.08 12.62
C LEU A 81 5.83 -24.91 12.78
N PHE A 82 6.91 -24.50 12.11
CA PHE A 82 8.19 -25.20 12.17
C PHE A 82 9.06 -24.78 13.36
N ARG A 83 8.64 -23.74 14.10
CA ARG A 83 9.41 -23.13 15.20
C ARG A 83 10.83 -22.77 14.76
N ASN A 84 10.97 -22.38 13.49
CA ASN A 84 12.23 -22.06 12.84
C ASN A 84 12.11 -20.68 12.19
N PRO A 85 12.84 -19.65 12.66
CA PRO A 85 12.76 -18.30 12.11
C PRO A 85 13.28 -18.20 10.67
N LEU A 86 13.98 -19.21 10.16
CA LEU A 86 14.46 -19.30 8.78
C LEU A 86 13.48 -20.04 7.86
N SER A 87 12.33 -20.50 8.37
CA SER A 87 11.33 -21.16 7.55
C SER A 87 10.63 -20.15 6.65
N GLU A 88 10.50 -20.50 5.37
CA GLU A 88 9.79 -19.72 4.37
C GLU A 88 8.54 -20.48 3.89
N PRO A 89 7.46 -19.79 3.48
CA PRO A 89 6.21 -20.43 3.07
C PRO A 89 6.35 -21.44 1.93
N TYR A 90 7.33 -21.25 1.05
CA TYR A 90 7.54 -22.07 -0.14
C TYR A 90 8.02 -23.50 0.17
N LEU A 91 8.38 -23.80 1.43
CA LEU A 91 8.80 -25.14 1.85
C LEU A 91 7.64 -26.17 1.87
N LEU A 92 6.39 -25.71 1.85
CA LEU A 92 5.21 -26.58 1.89
C LEU A 92 4.70 -26.98 0.49
N GLY A 93 5.27 -26.43 -0.59
CA GLY A 93 4.77 -26.55 -1.96
C GLY A 93 3.71 -25.51 -2.29
#